data_AF-A0A7Y9XZ18-F1
#
_entry.id   AF-A0A7Y9XZ18-F1
#
_cell.length_a   1.000
_cell.length_b   1.000
_cell.length_c   1.000
_cell.angle_alpha   90.00
_cell.angle_beta   90.00
_cell.angle_gamma   90.00
#
_symmetry.space_group_name_H-M   'P 1'
#
loop_
_entity.id
_entity.type
_entity.pdbx_description
1 polymer ?
#
loop_
_entity_poly.entity_id
_entity_poly.type
_entity_poly.pdbx_seq_one_letter_code
_entity_poly.pdbx_strand_id
1 'polypeptide(L)'
;METLKLETTFGQHWRAHPDARPIFEKLSSDLHAAEERWQKRYCEPFWDACRRLVQTPAPTITAATFKAMLIEAEEVWNDTELKADCMEIVEADFARLRGECSKPFDPAQWLATFEGYGGGYVVAPDGALRLVHSCDSELKNEACRMRKNVSSEQLRMIERHIKRENDDGSVWDRRLATYREAAQALRLHSDEPCDFEALSAECDAYEAQTAIHADAHVEALRKLLLTPAPNLRALRTKLDLFDDLEVADGWTMAPQAAAQLARDARALIAEESSC
;
A
#
# COMPACT_ATOMS: atom_id res chain seq x y z
N MET A 1 -24.85 -35.36 29.69
CA MET A 1 -26.20 -35.34 30.32
C MET A 1 -26.69 -36.72 30.73
N GLU A 2 -26.42 -37.80 29.98
CA GLU A 2 -26.98 -39.13 30.31
C GLU A 2 -26.30 -39.81 31.50
N THR A 3 -25.01 -39.55 31.73
CA THR A 3 -24.30 -39.98 32.96
C THR A 3 -24.89 -39.37 34.24
N LEU A 4 -25.40 -38.14 34.18
CA LEU A 4 -26.11 -37.49 35.29
C LEU A 4 -27.48 -38.12 35.58
N LYS A 5 -28.12 -38.72 34.56
CA LYS A 5 -29.35 -39.49 34.75
C LYS A 5 -29.07 -40.78 35.51
N LEU A 6 -27.97 -41.47 35.19
CA LEU A 6 -27.54 -42.66 35.93
C LEU A 6 -27.24 -42.35 37.40
N GLU A 7 -26.57 -41.23 37.66
CA GLU A 7 -26.29 -40.78 39.03
C GLU A 7 -27.57 -40.43 39.80
N THR A 8 -28.51 -39.74 39.15
CA THR A 8 -29.82 -39.43 39.75
C THR A 8 -30.63 -40.70 40.04
N THR A 9 -30.57 -41.72 39.19
CA THR A 9 -31.38 -42.94 39.31
C THR A 9 -30.78 -43.98 40.25
N PHE A 10 -29.46 -44.18 40.23
CA PHE A 10 -28.78 -45.26 40.97
C PHE A 10 -27.83 -44.73 42.08
N GLY A 11 -27.75 -43.41 42.27
CA GLY A 11 -26.92 -42.74 43.27
C GLY A 11 -25.49 -42.42 42.82
N GLN A 12 -24.72 -41.73 43.67
CA GLN A 12 -23.35 -41.27 43.39
C GLN A 12 -22.37 -42.41 43.00
N HIS A 13 -22.66 -43.63 43.45
CA HIS A 13 -21.84 -44.82 43.17
C HIS A 13 -22.45 -45.74 42.11
N TRP A 14 -23.28 -45.20 41.20
CA TRP A 14 -23.99 -45.97 40.18
C TRP A 14 -23.09 -46.92 39.35
N ARG A 15 -21.80 -46.61 39.17
CA ARG A 15 -20.85 -47.49 38.46
C ARG A 15 -20.67 -48.88 39.11
N ALA A 16 -20.89 -48.98 40.42
CA ALA A 16 -20.85 -50.26 41.15
C ALA A 16 -22.22 -50.96 41.17
N HIS A 17 -23.30 -50.29 40.72
CA HIS A 17 -24.64 -50.85 40.72
C HIS A 17 -24.81 -51.82 39.53
N PRO A 18 -25.20 -53.09 39.76
CA PRO A 18 -25.26 -54.11 38.72
C PRO A 18 -26.21 -53.74 37.58
N ASP A 19 -27.36 -53.12 37.89
CA ASP A 19 -28.34 -52.73 36.87
C ASP A 19 -27.96 -51.48 36.06
N ALA A 20 -27.04 -50.64 36.57
CA ALA A 20 -26.57 -49.45 35.86
C ALA A 20 -25.47 -49.80 34.84
N ARG A 21 -24.72 -50.88 35.10
CA ARG A 21 -23.62 -51.36 34.25
C ARG A 21 -24.03 -51.59 32.79
N PRO A 22 -25.08 -52.38 32.46
CA PRO A 22 -25.46 -52.59 31.07
C PRO A 22 -25.91 -51.30 30.38
N ILE A 23 -26.53 -50.37 31.11
CA ILE A 23 -26.93 -49.08 30.56
C ILE A 23 -25.69 -48.24 30.23
N PHE A 24 -24.72 -48.17 31.13
CA PHE A 24 -23.48 -47.45 30.88
C PHE A 24 -22.63 -48.04 29.77
N GLU A 25 -22.48 -49.37 29.73
CA GLU A 25 -21.77 -50.06 28.66
C GLU A 25 -22.40 -49.73 27.29
N LYS A 26 -23.74 -49.73 27.21
CA LYS A 26 -24.45 -49.28 26.01
C LYS A 26 -24.18 -47.82 25.68
N LEU A 27 -24.31 -46.91 26.64
CA LEU A 27 -24.06 -45.47 26.43
C LEU A 27 -22.62 -45.20 25.97
N SER A 28 -21.65 -45.89 26.57
CA SER A 28 -20.25 -45.77 26.21
C SER A 28 -20.00 -46.31 24.80
N SER A 29 -20.60 -47.44 24.44
CA SER A 29 -20.54 -47.99 23.08
C SER A 29 -21.18 -47.06 22.05
N ASP A 30 -22.35 -46.49 22.35
CA ASP A 30 -23.07 -45.57 21.47
C ASP A 30 -22.27 -44.28 21.26
N LEU A 31 -21.62 -43.77 22.32
CA LEU A 31 -20.73 -42.60 22.25
C LEU A 31 -19.49 -42.89 21.39
N HIS A 32 -18.78 -44.00 21.63
CA HIS A 32 -17.63 -44.39 20.80
C HIS A 32 -18.02 -44.53 19.33
N ALA A 33 -19.15 -45.17 19.04
CA ALA A 33 -19.65 -45.31 17.68
C ALA A 33 -20.03 -43.95 17.06
N ALA A 34 -20.50 -42.99 17.86
CA ALA A 34 -20.79 -41.63 17.38
C ALA A 34 -19.51 -40.83 17.12
N GLU A 35 -18.50 -40.92 17.99
CA GLU A 35 -17.18 -40.32 17.82
C GLU A 35 -16.49 -40.89 16.58
N GLU A 36 -16.49 -42.21 16.38
CA GLU A 36 -15.94 -42.85 15.20
C GLU A 36 -16.62 -42.36 13.91
N ARG A 37 -17.97 -42.24 13.92
CA ARG A 37 -18.70 -41.67 12.79
C ARG A 37 -18.36 -40.21 12.53
N TRP A 38 -18.19 -39.41 13.58
CA TRP A 38 -17.81 -38.00 13.46
C TRP A 38 -16.38 -37.85 12.91
N GLN A 39 -15.43 -38.61 13.46
CA GLN A 39 -14.05 -38.65 13.01
C GLN A 39 -13.97 -39.03 11.53
N LYS A 40 -14.61 -40.14 11.12
CA LYS A 40 -14.66 -40.58 9.72
C LYS A 40 -15.30 -39.55 8.79
N ARG A 41 -16.36 -38.87 9.25
CA ARG A 41 -17.12 -37.95 8.40
C ARG A 41 -16.47 -36.58 8.26
N TYR A 42 -15.77 -36.10 9.29
CA TYR A 42 -15.33 -34.71 9.36
C TYR A 42 -13.82 -34.56 9.58
N CYS A 43 -13.21 -35.35 10.46
CA CYS A 43 -11.78 -35.25 10.76
C CYS A 43 -10.93 -35.87 9.67
N GLU A 44 -11.20 -37.11 9.27
CA GLU A 44 -10.39 -37.82 8.27
C GLU A 44 -10.30 -37.05 6.93
N PRO A 45 -11.40 -36.50 6.36
CA PRO A 45 -11.30 -35.70 5.14
C PRO A 45 -10.50 -34.40 5.32
N PHE A 46 -10.58 -33.78 6.50
CA PHE A 46 -9.82 -32.57 6.81
C PHE A 46 -8.33 -32.86 6.96
N TRP A 47 -7.97 -33.94 7.67
CA TRP A 47 -6.59 -34.40 7.79
C TRP A 47 -6.01 -34.82 6.43
N ASP A 48 -6.77 -35.53 5.60
CA ASP A 48 -6.36 -35.84 4.21
C ASP A 48 -6.10 -34.56 3.40
N ALA A 49 -6.97 -33.55 3.52
CA ALA A 49 -6.76 -32.27 2.84
C ALA A 49 -5.48 -31.55 3.32
N CYS A 50 -5.24 -31.50 4.63
CA CYS A 50 -4.03 -30.92 5.20
C CYS A 50 -2.78 -31.65 4.70
N ARG A 51 -2.80 -32.98 4.72
CA ARG A 51 -1.70 -33.81 4.23
C ARG A 51 -1.41 -33.57 2.75
N ARG A 52 -2.44 -33.56 1.91
CA ARG A 52 -2.32 -33.30 0.48
C ARG A 52 -1.76 -31.91 0.21
N LEU A 53 -2.17 -30.91 0.99
CA LEU A 53 -1.68 -29.54 0.86
C LEU A 53 -0.20 -29.44 1.24
N VAL A 54 0.22 -30.06 2.35
CA VAL A 54 1.63 -30.10 2.77
C VAL A 54 2.48 -30.77 1.68
N GLN A 55 2.04 -31.90 1.14
CA GLN A 55 2.75 -32.66 0.11
C GLN A 55 2.81 -31.96 -1.27
N THR A 56 1.90 -31.03 -1.57
CA THR A 56 1.85 -30.36 -2.89
C THR A 56 2.88 -29.24 -2.94
N PRO A 57 3.94 -29.26 -3.77
CA PRO A 57 4.99 -28.22 -3.78
C PRO A 57 4.44 -26.78 -3.79
N ALA A 58 4.97 -25.92 -2.93
CA ALA A 58 4.45 -24.56 -2.77
C ALA A 58 4.78 -23.68 -4.00
N PRO A 59 3.82 -23.02 -4.65
CA PRO A 59 4.11 -22.22 -5.84
C PRO A 59 4.84 -20.91 -5.54
N THR A 60 4.88 -20.45 -4.29
CA THR A 60 5.49 -19.18 -3.87
C THR A 60 6.02 -19.28 -2.44
N ILE A 61 6.90 -18.34 -2.04
CA ILE A 61 7.38 -18.23 -0.65
C ILE A 61 6.20 -18.05 0.32
N THR A 62 5.19 -17.25 -0.03
CA THR A 62 3.99 -17.07 0.80
C THR A 62 3.24 -18.38 1.00
N ALA A 63 3.09 -19.21 -0.04
CA ALA A 63 2.46 -20.51 0.08
C ALA A 63 3.30 -21.47 0.95
N ALA A 64 4.64 -21.42 0.85
CA ALA A 64 5.52 -22.21 1.71
C ALA A 64 5.41 -21.80 3.19
N THR A 65 5.34 -20.49 3.47
CA THR A 65 5.08 -19.97 4.82
C THR A 65 3.73 -20.41 5.34
N PHE A 66 2.68 -20.35 4.51
CA PHE A 66 1.35 -20.82 4.91
C PHE A 66 1.36 -22.30 5.29
N LYS A 67 2.06 -23.15 4.53
CA LYS A 67 2.22 -24.56 4.90
C LYS A 67 2.92 -24.74 6.24
N ALA A 68 3.97 -23.99 6.51
CA ALA A 68 4.67 -24.06 7.79
C ALA A 68 3.72 -23.74 8.96
N MET A 69 2.90 -22.69 8.82
CA MET A 69 1.89 -22.32 9.80
C MET A 69 0.79 -23.38 9.95
N LEU A 70 0.34 -23.97 8.84
CA LEU A 70 -0.65 -25.05 8.87
C LEU A 70 -0.11 -26.28 9.59
N ILE A 71 1.13 -26.67 9.31
CA ILE A 71 1.80 -27.77 10.00
C ILE A 71 1.81 -27.52 11.49
N GLU A 72 2.19 -26.30 11.91
CA GLU A 72 2.22 -25.87 13.32
C GLU A 72 0.82 -25.94 13.97
N ALA A 73 -0.18 -25.36 13.33
CA ALA A 73 -1.53 -25.21 13.89
C ALA A 73 -2.31 -26.53 13.97
N GLU A 74 -2.15 -27.41 12.98
CA GLU A 74 -2.92 -28.66 12.86
C GLU A 74 -2.12 -29.90 13.28
N GLU A 75 -0.95 -29.69 13.88
CA GLU A 75 -0.04 -30.74 14.33
C GLU A 75 0.26 -31.81 13.27
N VAL A 76 0.41 -31.40 12.00
CA VAL A 76 0.54 -32.34 10.88
C VAL A 76 1.79 -33.22 11.00
N TRP A 77 2.78 -32.82 11.80
CA TRP A 77 3.94 -33.64 12.14
C TRP A 77 3.59 -34.93 12.91
N ASN A 78 2.42 -35.00 13.54
CA ASN A 78 1.91 -36.19 14.22
C ASN A 78 1.12 -37.14 13.28
N ASP A 79 0.93 -36.79 12.00
CA ASP A 79 0.19 -37.62 11.05
C ASP A 79 1.02 -38.84 10.60
N THR A 80 0.64 -40.01 11.11
CA THR A 80 1.33 -41.28 10.82
C THR A 80 1.22 -41.74 9.35
N GLU A 81 0.30 -41.19 8.57
CA GLU A 81 0.13 -41.53 7.16
C GLU A 81 0.92 -40.60 6.23
N LEU A 82 1.55 -39.54 6.77
CA LEU A 82 2.48 -38.69 6.01
C LEU A 82 3.80 -39.46 5.79
N LYS A 83 4.11 -39.74 4.51
CA LYS A 83 5.25 -40.60 4.14
C LYS A 83 6.64 -39.96 4.29
N ALA A 84 6.71 -38.65 4.46
CA ALA A 84 7.94 -37.88 4.54
C ALA A 84 7.82 -36.86 5.68
N ASP A 85 8.95 -36.43 6.22
CA ASP A 85 8.96 -35.40 7.26
C ASP A 85 8.40 -34.09 6.69
N CYS A 86 7.35 -33.56 7.33
CA CYS A 86 6.69 -32.34 6.87
C CYS A 86 7.62 -31.11 6.88
N MET A 87 8.60 -31.08 7.78
CA MET A 87 9.58 -30.00 7.84
C MET A 87 10.58 -30.09 6.70
N GLU A 88 11.02 -31.30 6.31
CA GLU A 88 11.87 -31.49 5.12
C GLU A 88 11.16 -31.03 3.83
N ILE A 89 9.85 -31.28 3.71
CA ILE A 89 9.05 -30.80 2.57
C ILE A 89 9.05 -29.27 2.51
N VAL A 90 8.81 -28.60 3.64
CA VAL A 90 8.78 -27.13 3.71
C VAL A 90 10.17 -26.55 3.45
N GLU A 91 11.23 -27.15 3.97
CA GLU A 91 12.61 -26.75 3.69
C GLU A 91 12.95 -26.88 2.20
N ALA A 92 12.54 -27.97 1.55
CA ALA A 92 12.70 -28.16 0.11
C ALA A 92 11.95 -27.09 -0.70
N ASP A 93 10.74 -26.72 -0.28
CA ASP A 93 10.00 -25.61 -0.88
C ASP A 93 10.74 -24.28 -0.74
N PHE A 94 11.19 -23.92 0.46
CA PHE A 94 11.98 -22.69 0.66
C PHE A 94 13.29 -22.72 -0.13
N ALA A 95 13.99 -23.84 -0.21
CA ALA A 95 15.22 -23.98 -0.97
C ALA A 95 14.99 -23.77 -2.48
N ARG A 96 13.93 -24.39 -3.04
CA ARG A 96 13.55 -24.21 -4.44
C ARG A 96 13.15 -22.77 -4.73
N LEU A 97 12.33 -22.18 -3.86
CA LEU A 97 11.78 -20.84 -4.03
C LEU A 97 12.78 -19.72 -3.72
N ARG A 98 13.89 -20.00 -3.03
CA ARG A 98 15.00 -19.03 -2.87
C ARG A 98 15.61 -18.62 -4.21
N GLY A 99 15.55 -19.48 -5.23
CA GLY A 99 16.05 -19.19 -6.59
C GLY A 99 15.05 -18.46 -7.49
N GLU A 100 13.76 -18.52 -7.15
CA GLU A 100 12.73 -17.70 -7.78
C GLU A 100 12.83 -16.30 -7.16
N CYS A 101 13.71 -15.47 -7.71
CA CYS A 101 13.91 -14.09 -7.28
C CYS A 101 12.56 -13.46 -6.95
N SER A 102 12.34 -13.14 -5.67
CA SER A 102 11.38 -12.10 -5.30
C SER A 102 11.60 -10.97 -6.29
N LYS A 103 10.53 -10.51 -6.98
CA LYS A 103 10.65 -9.42 -7.94
C LYS A 103 11.61 -8.37 -7.38
N PRO A 104 12.66 -7.98 -8.13
CA PRO A 104 13.64 -7.05 -7.60
C PRO A 104 12.89 -5.83 -7.07
N PHE A 105 13.28 -5.37 -5.88
CA PHE A 105 12.62 -4.24 -5.26
C PHE A 105 12.64 -3.05 -6.21
N ASP A 106 11.45 -2.62 -6.63
CA ASP A 106 11.28 -1.47 -7.51
C ASP A 106 11.01 -0.23 -6.65
N PRO A 107 11.97 0.69 -6.52
CA PRO A 107 11.79 1.90 -5.73
C PRO A 107 10.70 2.82 -6.26
N ALA A 108 10.44 2.84 -7.58
CA ALA A 108 9.44 3.70 -8.20
C ALA A 108 8.03 3.20 -7.86
N GLN A 109 7.77 1.92 -8.15
CA GLN A 109 6.49 1.28 -7.85
C GLN A 109 6.17 1.31 -6.34
N TRP A 110 7.18 1.07 -5.49
CA TRP A 110 7.00 1.12 -4.05
C TRP A 110 6.63 2.54 -3.58
N LEU A 111 7.30 3.57 -4.10
CA LEU A 111 7.06 4.96 -3.72
C LEU A 111 5.66 5.41 -4.17
N ALA A 112 5.26 5.10 -5.40
CA ALA A 112 3.91 5.38 -5.91
C ALA A 112 2.83 4.70 -5.05
N THR A 113 3.05 3.44 -4.67
CA THR A 113 2.14 2.71 -3.77
C THR A 113 2.07 3.36 -2.38
N PHE A 114 3.23 3.72 -1.83
CA PHE A 114 3.31 4.37 -0.52
C PHE A 114 2.58 5.73 -0.51
N GLU A 115 2.75 6.54 -1.55
CA GLU A 115 2.03 7.81 -1.72
C GLU A 115 0.53 7.61 -1.91
N GLY A 116 0.11 6.57 -2.65
CA GLY A 116 -1.30 6.19 -2.80
C GLY A 116 -2.01 5.87 -1.48
N TYR A 117 -1.28 5.37 -0.48
CA TYR A 117 -1.80 5.16 0.88
C TYR A 117 -1.73 6.40 1.79
N GLY A 118 -1.45 7.58 1.22
CA GLY A 118 -1.30 8.84 1.96
C GLY A 118 0.07 8.98 2.62
N GLY A 119 1.05 8.18 2.19
CA GLY A 119 2.47 8.39 2.46
C GLY A 119 3.03 9.56 1.66
N GLY A 120 4.24 9.97 2.00
CA GLY A 120 5.01 10.96 1.27
C GLY A 120 6.43 11.00 1.80
N TYR A 121 7.28 11.84 1.23
CA TYR A 121 8.65 11.93 1.69
C TYR A 121 9.17 13.35 1.70
N VAL A 122 10.14 13.58 2.58
CA VAL A 122 10.91 14.82 2.66
C VAL A 122 12.38 14.46 2.59
N VAL A 123 13.12 15.15 1.71
CA VAL A 123 14.58 15.10 1.72
C VAL A 123 15.05 16.23 2.63
N ALA A 124 15.68 15.88 3.75
CA ALA A 124 16.21 16.87 4.69
C ALA A 124 17.43 17.60 4.12
N PRO A 125 17.84 18.77 4.66
CA PRO A 125 18.98 19.54 4.16
C PRO A 125 20.32 18.78 4.19
N ASP A 126 20.45 17.77 5.05
CA ASP A 126 21.59 16.85 5.12
C ASP A 126 21.56 15.76 4.01
N GLY A 127 20.54 15.78 3.15
CA GLY A 127 20.30 14.82 2.09
C GLY A 127 19.57 13.56 2.54
N ALA A 128 19.20 13.42 3.82
CA ALA A 128 18.55 12.23 4.33
C ALA A 128 17.07 12.16 3.92
N LEU A 129 16.65 11.02 3.36
CA LEU A 129 15.26 10.73 3.05
C LEU A 129 14.46 10.42 4.33
N ARG A 130 13.36 11.14 4.55
CA ARG A 130 12.42 10.91 5.65
C ARG A 130 11.04 10.61 5.09
N LEU A 131 10.55 9.40 5.36
CA LEU A 131 9.20 8.99 4.98
C LEU A 131 8.18 9.53 5.99
N VAL A 132 7.21 10.30 5.50
CA VAL A 132 6.09 10.88 6.24
C VAL A 132 4.78 10.24 5.79
N HIS A 133 3.73 10.36 6.59
CA HIS A 133 2.39 9.92 6.20
C HIS A 133 1.35 10.79 6.90
N SER A 134 0.17 10.93 6.30
CA SER A 134 -0.94 11.64 6.93
C SER A 134 -1.38 10.95 8.22
N CYS A 135 -1.83 11.73 9.20
CA CYS A 135 -2.38 11.22 10.45
C CYS A 135 -3.86 10.83 10.34
N ASP A 136 -4.54 11.25 9.26
CA ASP A 136 -5.99 11.37 9.17
C ASP A 136 -6.63 10.51 8.06
N SER A 137 -5.87 9.60 7.43
CA SER A 137 -6.42 8.70 6.40
C SER A 137 -6.82 7.34 6.98
N GLU A 138 -7.92 6.77 6.49
CA GLU A 138 -8.28 5.36 6.72
C GLU A 138 -7.15 4.41 6.24
N LEU A 139 -6.34 4.88 5.28
CA LEU A 139 -5.20 4.17 4.70
C LEU A 139 -3.88 4.31 5.50
N LYS A 140 -3.87 5.08 6.60
CA LYS A 140 -2.67 5.33 7.43
C LYS A 140 -2.00 4.05 7.91
N ASN A 141 -2.78 3.03 8.24
CA ASN A 141 -2.26 1.76 8.73
C ASN A 141 -1.36 1.09 7.68
N GLU A 142 -1.69 1.22 6.39
CA GLU A 142 -0.92 0.64 5.30
C GLU A 142 0.36 1.42 5.02
N ALA A 143 0.29 2.75 4.94
CA ALA A 143 1.50 3.57 4.84
C ALA A 143 2.46 3.33 6.02
N CYS A 144 1.92 3.22 7.25
CA CYS A 144 2.71 2.91 8.44
C CYS A 144 3.36 1.51 8.36
N ARG A 145 2.62 0.50 7.89
CA ARG A 145 3.13 -0.86 7.69
C ARG A 145 4.24 -0.90 6.65
N MET A 146 4.04 -0.26 5.49
CA MET A 146 5.06 -0.14 4.44
C MET A 146 6.32 0.53 4.97
N ARG A 147 6.19 1.65 5.68
CA ARG A 147 7.33 2.38 6.28
C ARG A 147 8.11 1.53 7.28
N LYS A 148 7.44 0.65 8.04
CA LYS A 148 8.11 -0.23 9.02
C LYS A 148 8.82 -1.41 8.36
N ASN A 149 8.36 -1.83 7.18
CA ASN A 149 8.85 -3.03 6.50
C ASN A 149 9.90 -2.74 5.42
N VAL A 150 10.13 -1.47 5.07
CA VAL A 150 11.20 -1.10 4.12
C VAL A 150 12.57 -1.22 4.79
N SER A 151 13.46 -2.00 4.19
CA SER A 151 14.82 -2.20 4.71
C SER A 151 15.71 -0.97 4.46
N SER A 152 16.83 -0.85 5.19
CA SER A 152 17.80 0.23 4.95
C SER A 152 18.42 0.19 3.55
N GLU A 153 18.51 -0.99 2.93
CA GLU A 153 18.96 -1.12 1.54
C GLU A 153 17.90 -0.62 0.55
N GLN A 154 16.64 -1.00 0.75
CA GLN A 154 15.51 -0.52 -0.05
C GLN A 154 15.33 1.00 0.09
N LEU A 155 15.51 1.55 1.30
CA LEU A 155 15.55 3.01 1.51
C LEU A 155 16.65 3.68 0.70
N ARG A 156 17.85 3.11 0.64
CA ARG A 156 18.94 3.62 -0.22
C ARG A 156 18.63 3.49 -1.71
N MET A 157 17.85 2.49 -2.11
CA MET A 157 17.36 2.38 -3.50
C MET A 157 16.34 3.48 -3.82
N ILE A 158 15.38 3.73 -2.92
CA ILE A 158 14.40 4.83 -3.04
C ILE A 158 15.14 6.18 -3.10
N GLU A 159 16.09 6.41 -2.21
CA GLU A 159 16.87 7.65 -2.18
C GLU A 159 17.65 7.87 -3.49
N ARG A 160 18.29 6.83 -4.04
CA ARG A 160 18.97 6.91 -5.34
C ARG A 160 18.00 7.18 -6.49
N HIS A 161 16.80 6.61 -6.45
CA HIS A 161 15.78 6.86 -7.46
C HIS A 161 15.31 8.32 -7.41
N ILE A 162 14.93 8.82 -6.24
CA ILE A 162 14.56 10.23 -6.02
C ILE A 162 15.70 11.17 -6.41
N LYS A 163 16.94 10.83 -6.06
CA LYS A 163 18.12 11.63 -6.45
C LYS A 163 18.31 11.63 -7.97
N ARG A 164 18.13 10.51 -8.68
CA ARG A 164 18.20 10.49 -10.14
C ARG A 164 17.09 11.33 -10.79
N GLU A 165 15.87 11.23 -10.27
CA GLU A 165 14.76 12.07 -10.74
C GLU A 165 15.02 13.57 -10.51
N ASN A 166 15.69 13.93 -9.40
CA ASN A 166 15.99 15.32 -9.05
C ASN A 166 17.30 15.86 -9.67
N ASP A 167 18.34 15.03 -9.81
CA ASP A 167 19.67 15.40 -10.35
C ASP A 167 19.62 15.66 -11.86
N ASP A 168 18.57 15.20 -12.54
CA ASP A 168 18.32 15.59 -13.93
C ASP A 168 17.99 17.09 -14.08
N GLY A 169 17.94 17.86 -12.98
CA GLY A 169 17.93 19.32 -12.98
C GLY A 169 16.92 19.82 -14.00
N SER A 170 15.75 19.22 -13.97
CA SER A 170 14.92 19.10 -15.15
C SER A 170 14.49 20.51 -15.57
N VAL A 171 14.33 20.73 -16.87
CA VAL A 171 13.75 21.98 -17.36
C VAL A 171 12.47 22.30 -16.60
N TRP A 172 11.71 21.27 -16.21
CA TRP A 172 10.50 21.38 -15.40
C TRP A 172 10.75 21.99 -14.01
N ASP A 173 11.73 21.53 -13.23
CA ASP A 173 12.03 22.07 -11.89
C ASP A 173 12.42 23.55 -11.95
N ARG A 174 13.24 23.92 -12.93
CA ARG A 174 13.57 25.34 -13.18
C ARG A 174 12.32 26.15 -13.51
N ARG A 175 11.40 25.63 -14.34
CA ARG A 175 10.14 26.32 -14.65
C ARG A 175 9.24 26.45 -13.42
N LEU A 176 9.17 25.42 -12.58
CA LEU A 176 8.38 25.46 -11.36
C LEU A 176 8.93 26.49 -10.36
N ALA A 177 10.26 26.55 -10.21
CA ALA A 177 10.90 27.56 -9.38
C ALA A 177 10.59 28.98 -9.88
N THR A 178 10.78 29.25 -11.18
CA THR A 178 10.45 30.56 -11.79
C THR A 178 8.97 30.92 -11.61
N TYR A 179 8.06 29.96 -11.75
CA TYR A 179 6.63 30.19 -11.52
C TYR A 179 6.36 30.61 -10.06
N ARG A 180 6.92 29.89 -9.08
CA ARG A 180 6.74 30.20 -7.66
C ARG A 180 7.28 31.57 -7.29
N GLU A 181 8.44 31.94 -7.82
CA GLU A 181 9.02 33.28 -7.62
C GLU A 181 8.10 34.38 -8.19
N ALA A 182 7.58 34.21 -9.40
CA ALA A 182 6.69 35.18 -10.03
C ALA A 182 5.34 35.28 -9.29
N ALA A 183 4.76 34.15 -8.86
CA ALA A 183 3.54 34.10 -8.06
C ALA A 183 3.72 34.81 -6.72
N GLN A 184 4.85 34.59 -6.05
CA GLN A 184 5.17 35.26 -4.79
C GLN A 184 5.33 36.78 -4.98
N ALA A 185 6.00 37.21 -6.05
CA ALA A 185 6.17 38.64 -6.34
C ALA A 185 4.83 39.34 -6.58
N LEU A 186 3.94 38.74 -7.39
CA LEU A 186 2.60 39.27 -7.62
C LEU A 186 1.79 39.34 -6.32
N ARG A 187 1.85 38.29 -5.49
CA ARG A 187 1.16 38.27 -4.19
C ARG A 187 1.67 39.36 -3.27
N LEU A 188 3.00 39.49 -3.11
CA LEU A 188 3.58 40.52 -2.24
C LEU A 188 3.17 41.92 -2.68
N HIS A 189 3.19 42.20 -3.98
CA HIS A 189 2.71 43.46 -4.55
C HIS A 189 1.21 43.69 -4.28
N SER A 190 0.38 42.65 -4.42
CA SER A 190 -1.07 42.72 -4.17
C SER A 190 -1.44 42.88 -2.70
N ASP A 191 -0.57 42.39 -1.79
CA ASP A 191 -0.75 42.49 -0.34
C ASP A 191 -0.31 43.88 0.19
N GLU A 192 0.33 44.73 -0.62
CA GLU A 192 0.70 46.10 -0.23
C GLU A 192 -0.54 46.99 -0.08
N PRO A 193 -0.64 47.81 0.99
CA PRO A 193 -1.77 48.71 1.17
C PRO A 193 -1.86 49.73 0.02
N CYS A 194 -2.92 49.65 -0.77
CA CYS A 194 -3.19 50.57 -1.88
C CYS A 194 -4.30 51.56 -1.49
N ASP A 195 -3.93 52.63 -0.79
CA ASP A 195 -4.83 53.75 -0.43
C ASP A 195 -4.66 54.96 -1.37
N PHE A 196 -4.37 54.72 -2.65
CA PHE A 196 -4.20 55.78 -3.63
C PHE A 196 -5.56 56.39 -4.04
N GLU A 197 -5.57 57.69 -4.25
CA GLU A 197 -6.75 58.38 -4.78
C GLU A 197 -7.01 57.89 -6.22
N ALA A 198 -8.26 57.63 -6.58
CA ALA A 198 -8.60 57.14 -7.91
C ALA A 198 -8.11 58.12 -8.99
N LEU A 199 -7.50 57.61 -10.06
CA LEU A 199 -6.91 58.39 -11.16
C LEU A 199 -5.69 59.25 -10.75
N SER A 200 -5.06 58.96 -9.61
CA SER A 200 -3.77 59.56 -9.24
C SER A 200 -2.60 58.94 -9.99
N ALA A 201 -1.48 59.64 -10.08
CA ALA A 201 -0.25 59.13 -10.70
C ALA A 201 0.30 57.90 -9.94
N GLU A 202 0.06 57.84 -8.63
CA GLU A 202 0.40 56.72 -7.77
C GLU A 202 -0.47 55.48 -8.09
N CYS A 203 -1.76 55.68 -8.35
CA CYS A 203 -2.66 54.62 -8.84
C CYS A 203 -2.18 54.07 -10.19
N ASP A 204 -1.85 54.95 -11.14
CA ASP A 204 -1.32 54.56 -12.45
C ASP A 204 -0.01 53.77 -12.33
N ALA A 205 0.90 54.19 -11.43
CA ALA A 205 2.16 53.51 -11.19
C ALA A 205 1.95 52.12 -10.55
N TYR A 206 1.00 52.00 -9.60
CA TYR A 206 0.65 50.74 -8.98
C TYR A 206 0.02 49.76 -9.98
N GLU A 207 -0.90 50.24 -10.83
CA GLU A 207 -1.50 49.43 -11.90
C GLU A 207 -0.45 48.95 -12.91
N ALA A 208 0.47 49.83 -13.31
CA ALA A 208 1.58 49.46 -14.20
C ALA A 208 2.49 48.38 -13.58
N GLN A 209 2.82 48.50 -12.29
CA GLN A 209 3.62 47.50 -11.59
C GLN A 209 2.86 46.17 -11.43
N THR A 210 1.55 46.23 -11.16
CA THR A 210 0.67 45.06 -11.12
C THR A 210 0.68 44.33 -12.46
N ALA A 211 0.57 45.07 -13.58
CA ALA A 211 0.63 44.50 -14.92
C ALA A 211 1.96 43.76 -15.18
N ILE A 212 3.10 44.33 -14.76
CA ILE A 212 4.41 43.69 -14.89
C ILE A 212 4.45 42.36 -14.12
N HIS A 213 3.97 42.33 -12.88
CA HIS A 213 3.95 41.11 -12.07
C HIS A 213 2.97 40.07 -12.62
N ALA A 214 1.81 40.50 -13.10
CA ALA A 214 0.81 39.62 -13.71
C ALA A 214 1.35 38.99 -15.00
N ASP A 215 2.00 39.76 -15.87
CA ASP A 215 2.62 39.25 -17.11
C ASP A 215 3.71 38.22 -16.81
N ALA A 216 4.58 38.51 -15.83
CA ALA A 216 5.62 37.58 -15.40
C ALA A 216 5.04 36.27 -14.84
N HIS A 217 3.99 36.37 -14.02
CA HIS A 217 3.29 35.21 -13.46
C HIS A 217 2.64 34.36 -14.55
N VAL A 218 1.90 34.97 -15.48
CA VAL A 218 1.22 34.28 -16.59
C VAL A 218 2.21 33.60 -17.52
N GLU A 219 3.32 34.26 -17.87
CA GLU A 219 4.34 33.69 -18.75
C GLU A 219 5.10 32.53 -18.08
N ALA A 220 5.35 32.62 -16.76
CA ALA A 220 5.96 31.52 -16.02
C ALA A 220 5.02 30.32 -15.91
N LEU A 221 3.74 30.54 -15.61
CA LEU A 221 2.70 29.50 -15.58
C LEU A 221 2.57 28.80 -16.93
N ARG A 222 2.53 29.58 -18.02
CA ARG A 222 2.52 29.06 -19.40
C ARG A 222 3.69 28.13 -19.66
N LYS A 223 4.91 28.56 -19.35
CA LYS A 223 6.11 27.74 -19.56
C LYS A 223 6.06 26.46 -18.74
N LEU A 224 5.60 26.53 -17.50
CA LEU A 224 5.46 25.37 -16.62
C LEU A 224 4.43 24.36 -17.17
N LEU A 225 3.21 24.81 -17.45
CA LEU A 225 2.12 23.92 -17.90
C LEU A 225 2.44 23.26 -19.26
N LEU A 226 3.16 23.96 -20.14
CA LEU A 226 3.55 23.43 -21.46
C LEU A 226 4.83 22.60 -21.47
N THR A 227 5.65 22.62 -20.42
CA THR A 227 6.85 21.77 -20.31
C THR A 227 6.44 20.36 -19.91
N PRO A 228 6.78 19.28 -20.65
CA PRO A 228 6.38 17.92 -20.31
C PRO A 228 6.65 17.57 -18.84
N ALA A 229 5.68 16.91 -18.19
CA ALA A 229 5.84 16.46 -16.81
C ALA A 229 6.82 15.26 -16.76
N PRO A 230 7.92 15.33 -16.01
CA PRO A 230 8.89 14.22 -15.94
C PRO A 230 8.39 12.99 -15.19
N ASN A 231 7.37 13.13 -14.32
CA ASN A 231 6.81 12.04 -13.53
C ASN A 231 5.37 12.37 -13.07
N LEU A 232 4.69 11.40 -12.45
CA LEU A 232 3.32 11.55 -11.96
C LEU A 232 3.17 12.68 -10.93
N ARG A 233 4.18 12.94 -10.12
CA ARG A 233 4.18 14.04 -9.14
C ARG A 233 4.15 15.41 -9.84
N ALA A 234 4.95 15.59 -10.89
CA ALA A 234 4.94 16.80 -11.69
C ALA A 234 3.61 16.99 -12.43
N LEU A 235 3.03 15.89 -12.96
CA LEU A 235 1.71 15.92 -13.58
C LEU A 235 0.63 16.36 -12.58
N ARG A 236 0.63 15.78 -11.37
CA ARG A 236 -0.28 16.19 -10.30
C ARG A 236 -0.15 17.67 -9.98
N THR A 237 1.07 18.17 -9.82
CA THR A 237 1.32 19.60 -9.57
C THR A 237 0.71 20.48 -10.66
N LYS A 238 0.78 20.08 -11.94
CA LYS A 238 0.14 20.83 -13.02
C LYS A 238 -1.39 20.77 -12.97
N LEU A 239 -1.97 19.62 -12.61
CA LEU A 239 -3.42 19.47 -12.47
C LEU A 239 -3.95 20.36 -11.36
N ASP A 240 -3.27 20.36 -10.20
CA ASP A 240 -3.62 21.23 -9.07
C ASP A 240 -3.56 22.72 -9.50
N LEU A 241 -2.50 23.14 -10.19
CA LEU A 241 -2.40 24.52 -10.73
C LEU A 241 -3.45 24.84 -11.79
N PHE A 242 -3.87 23.84 -12.58
CA PHE A 242 -4.88 24.02 -13.61
C PHE A 242 -6.27 24.25 -13.01
N ASP A 243 -6.56 23.61 -11.87
CA ASP A 243 -7.80 23.75 -11.11
C ASP A 243 -7.79 25.02 -10.24
N ASP A 244 -6.76 25.20 -9.39
CA ASP A 244 -6.64 26.29 -8.41
C ASP A 244 -6.69 27.69 -9.06
N LEU A 245 -6.17 27.83 -10.28
CA LEU A 245 -6.11 29.09 -11.00
C LEU A 245 -7.25 29.23 -12.02
N GLU A 246 -8.25 28.36 -11.96
CA GLU A 246 -9.39 28.31 -12.89
C GLU A 246 -8.91 28.39 -14.36
N VAL A 247 -7.82 27.68 -14.69
CA VAL A 247 -7.16 27.83 -16.00
C VAL A 247 -8.10 27.47 -17.14
N ALA A 248 -9.04 26.55 -16.90
CA ALA A 248 -10.09 26.20 -17.85
C ALA A 248 -11.00 27.38 -18.23
N ASP A 249 -11.22 28.30 -17.30
CA ASP A 249 -12.22 29.36 -17.38
C ASP A 249 -11.55 30.72 -17.64
N GLY A 250 -11.21 30.95 -18.91
CA GLY A 250 -10.87 32.30 -19.39
C GLY A 250 -9.41 32.52 -19.74
N TRP A 251 -8.53 31.53 -19.57
CA TRP A 251 -7.16 31.64 -20.09
C TRP A 251 -7.06 31.24 -21.56
N THR A 252 -6.48 32.12 -22.38
CA THR A 252 -6.35 31.90 -23.85
C THR A 252 -5.52 30.67 -24.22
N MET A 253 -4.70 30.17 -23.30
CA MET A 253 -3.84 28.99 -23.49
C MET A 253 -4.41 27.71 -22.86
N ALA A 254 -5.63 27.75 -22.31
CA ALA A 254 -6.25 26.61 -21.66
C ALA A 254 -6.32 25.35 -22.55
N PRO A 255 -6.68 25.43 -23.86
CA PRO A 255 -6.71 24.26 -24.73
C PRO A 255 -5.34 23.59 -24.90
N GLN A 256 -4.26 24.39 -25.01
CA GLN A 256 -2.89 23.89 -25.16
C GLN A 256 -2.40 23.24 -23.88
N ALA A 257 -2.68 23.85 -22.72
CA ALA A 257 -2.35 23.29 -21.42
C ALA A 257 -3.10 21.97 -21.15
N ALA A 258 -4.41 21.92 -21.43
CA ALA A 258 -5.20 20.68 -21.33
C ALA A 258 -4.69 19.59 -22.28
N ALA A 259 -4.34 19.95 -23.52
CA ALA A 259 -3.73 19.01 -24.46
C ALA A 259 -2.38 18.48 -23.97
N GLN A 260 -1.56 19.32 -23.33
CA GLN A 260 -0.29 18.89 -22.75
C GLN A 260 -0.49 17.97 -21.55
N LEU A 261 -1.42 18.30 -20.63
CA LEU A 261 -1.79 17.43 -19.51
C LEU A 261 -2.23 16.03 -19.99
N ALA A 262 -3.05 15.98 -21.04
CA ALA A 262 -3.49 14.72 -21.63
C ALA A 262 -2.36 13.94 -22.33
N ARG A 263 -1.31 14.62 -22.82
CA ARG A 263 -0.11 13.96 -23.36
C ARG A 263 0.76 13.40 -22.23
N ASP A 264 1.00 14.21 -21.21
CA ASP A 264 1.79 13.83 -20.04
C ASP A 264 1.18 12.60 -19.36
N ALA A 265 -0.15 12.61 -19.13
CA ALA A 265 -0.86 11.46 -18.56
C ALA A 265 -0.70 10.19 -19.40
N ARG A 266 -0.86 10.27 -20.73
CA ARG A 266 -0.70 9.12 -21.63
C ARG A 266 0.73 8.57 -21.64
N ALA A 267 1.73 9.45 -21.67
CA ALA A 267 3.13 9.05 -21.66
C ALA A 267 3.48 8.31 -20.37
N LEU A 268 3.11 8.90 -19.23
CA LEU A 268 3.44 8.35 -17.91
C LEU A 268 2.70 7.02 -17.61
N ILE A 269 1.43 6.89 -18.04
CA ILE A 269 0.68 5.62 -17.89
C ILE A 269 1.25 4.51 -18.79
N ALA A 270 1.71 4.84 -20.01
CA ALA A 270 2.28 3.86 -20.93
C ALA A 270 3.63 3.33 -20.45
N GLU A 271 4.43 4.16 -19.79
CA GLU A 271 5.69 3.76 -19.15
C GLU A 271 5.45 2.78 -17.99
N GLU A 272 4.42 3.01 -17.17
CA GLU A 272 4.04 2.08 -16.10
C GLU A 272 3.52 0.73 -16.62
N SER A 273 2.87 0.73 -17.79
CA SER A 273 2.30 -0.48 -18.40
C SER A 273 3.32 -1.36 -19.13
N SER A 274 4.55 -0.87 -19.31
CA SER A 274 5.62 -1.55 -20.07
C SER A 274 6.64 -2.29 -19.17
N CYS A 275 6.41 -2.32 -17.85
CA CYS A 275 7.22 -3.02 -16.85
C CYS A 275 6.44 -4.18 -16.19
#